data_AF-A0A6B3NJC5-F1
#
_entry.id   AF-A0A6B3NJC5-F1
#
_cell.length_a   1.000
_cell.length_b   1.000
_cell.length_c   1.000
_cell.angle_alpha   90.00
_cell.angle_beta   90.00
_cell.angle_gamma   90.00
#
_symmetry.space_group_name_H-M   'P 1'
#
loop_
_entity.id
_entity.type
_entity.pdbx_description
1 polymer ?
#
loop_
_entity_poly.entity_id
_entity_poly.type
_entity_poly.pdbx_seq_one_letter_code
_entity_poly.pdbx_strand_id
1 'polypeptide(L)'
;MHDSLSVDFNASNQSSFQQLKWTIEMHEGQFVLILARCNYLRLRSLLVKQLHDQSPVTIREIHLDRSVNTLYTTIVNTLTQEQPSAVMVLDLELVSNLEALLTSTNQVREEFRKNFAFPLVLWVNDQILQQLIRLVPDFKSWARTINFSLATEELINFLKQSVDTVFSQVLESGASKFLPNETILGSSNHLELDSTLKDLKVRNEQLALDLEAGVKLLLGRHAYTKGNIDQALVHYRASLEIFQLWGKTAGEQRKFLVGNKLAVVLFHLGLCYLHLADVQHLDQLLQTARDYFQQCLDIFEQLQRPDLVAKFINQLGEVLEQLSAWDDLQALAQKSLILHQTYGSKFSLAQDYGFLAAVALGQSHWKDANQAAQKALQILTEAPDTEIPQLNLYYLLLAQAQQQLNQLPSAIEYLEIAVNKGKPQYNPQLYIRILELLRSLYYQQGEYLKAFKVKQKQRSLEQQYGFLAFIGAGRLKPQQQLVGSKGALHFQASANNQEHIALEIEASGRQEDLKGLIERITRDDCKLTVIYGPSGVGKSSLLQAGLVPALKEQTIATRRVLPLLLRVYNNWVADLGQVFNTELADIRDVPAADLYNQDLLLSELDNNQHHHLLTVLIFDQFEE
;
A
#
# COMPACT_ATOMS: atom_id res chain seq x y z
N MET A 1 27.69 -16.52 12.54
CA MET A 1 27.77 -17.34 13.76
C MET A 1 26.34 -17.61 14.21
N HIS A 2 25.99 -18.87 14.39
CA HIS A 2 24.66 -19.32 14.77
C HIS A 2 24.37 -18.93 16.22
N ASP A 3 23.57 -17.88 16.45
CA ASP A 3 22.97 -17.64 17.76
C ASP A 3 21.76 -18.57 17.94
N SER A 4 22.00 -19.67 18.63
CA SER A 4 20.97 -20.52 19.23
C SER A 4 20.30 -19.73 20.37
N LEU A 5 19.32 -18.91 20.03
CA LEU A 5 18.37 -18.36 21.01
C LEU A 5 17.38 -19.48 21.38
N SER A 6 17.67 -20.18 22.47
CA SER A 6 16.72 -21.05 23.16
C SER A 6 15.54 -20.20 23.62
N VAL A 7 14.37 -20.42 23.02
CA VAL A 7 13.09 -19.94 23.56
C VAL A 7 12.88 -20.71 24.87
N ASP A 8 12.80 -20.01 25.99
CA ASP A 8 12.64 -20.66 27.29
C ASP A 8 11.23 -21.26 27.37
N PHE A 9 11.19 -22.58 27.39
CA PHE A 9 9.94 -23.33 27.33
C PHE A 9 9.22 -23.20 28.68
N ASN A 10 8.35 -22.20 28.80
CA ASN A 10 7.61 -21.96 30.05
C ASN A 10 6.76 -23.19 30.43
N ALA A 11 6.63 -23.47 31.73
CA ALA A 11 5.96 -24.67 32.27
C ALA A 11 4.52 -24.87 31.73
N SER A 12 3.81 -23.77 31.44
CA SER A 12 2.47 -23.80 30.83
C SER A 12 2.47 -24.28 29.37
N ASN A 13 3.51 -23.94 28.59
CA ASN A 13 3.66 -24.47 27.24
C ASN A 13 4.07 -25.94 27.31
N GLN A 14 4.82 -26.35 28.34
CA GLN A 14 5.16 -27.76 28.54
C GLN A 14 3.96 -28.62 28.86
N SER A 15 3.06 -28.18 29.75
CA SER A 15 1.82 -28.92 30.00
C SER A 15 0.93 -28.97 28.75
N SER A 16 0.80 -27.85 28.04
CA SER A 16 0.00 -27.76 26.79
C SER A 16 0.59 -28.62 25.67
N PHE A 17 1.91 -28.69 25.56
CA PHE A 17 2.63 -29.53 24.61
C PHE A 17 2.45 -31.02 24.93
N GLN A 18 2.61 -31.42 26.20
CA GLN A 18 2.36 -32.80 26.62
C GLN A 18 0.90 -33.20 26.39
N GLN A 19 -0.04 -32.28 26.62
CA GLN A 19 -1.46 -32.50 26.31
C GLN A 19 -1.69 -32.68 24.82
N LEU A 20 -1.07 -31.87 23.95
CA LEU A 20 -1.18 -32.00 22.49
C LEU A 20 -0.62 -33.34 22.02
N LYS A 21 0.61 -33.67 22.43
CA LYS A 21 1.29 -34.93 22.11
C LYS A 21 0.46 -36.14 22.56
N TRP A 22 0.03 -36.18 23.82
CA TRP A 22 -0.78 -37.26 24.35
C TRP A 22 -2.12 -37.39 23.63
N THR A 23 -2.76 -36.28 23.24
CA THR A 23 -4.04 -36.33 22.51
C THR A 23 -3.86 -36.94 21.12
N ILE A 24 -2.75 -36.62 20.44
CA ILE A 24 -2.39 -37.22 19.14
C ILE A 24 -2.16 -38.73 19.31
N GLU A 25 -1.35 -39.13 20.28
CA GLU A 25 -1.01 -40.55 20.53
C GLU A 25 -2.24 -41.39 20.89
N MET A 26 -3.09 -40.89 21.78
CA MET A 26 -4.25 -41.66 22.27
C MET A 26 -5.35 -41.86 21.23
N HIS A 27 -5.41 -41.01 20.20
CA HIS A 27 -6.44 -41.06 19.17
C HIS A 27 -5.88 -41.45 17.81
N GLU A 28 -4.71 -42.09 17.75
CA GLU A 28 -4.22 -42.72 16.53
C GLU A 28 -5.29 -43.71 16.00
N GLY A 29 -5.62 -43.60 14.71
CA GLY A 29 -6.69 -44.39 14.10
C GLY A 29 -8.11 -43.82 14.26
N GLN A 30 -8.30 -42.67 14.91
CA GLN A 30 -9.61 -42.03 15.09
C GLN A 30 -9.59 -40.54 14.76
N PHE A 31 -10.69 -40.02 14.22
CA PHE A 31 -10.84 -38.60 13.97
C PHE A 31 -11.03 -37.80 15.26
N VAL A 32 -10.09 -36.90 15.55
CA VAL A 32 -10.23 -35.84 16.55
C VAL A 32 -9.72 -34.53 15.95
N LEU A 33 -10.50 -33.46 16.10
CA LEU A 33 -10.10 -32.13 15.68
C LEU A 33 -9.43 -31.37 16.84
N ILE A 34 -8.22 -30.91 16.62
CA ILE A 34 -7.44 -30.15 17.60
C ILE A 34 -7.11 -28.78 17.01
N LEU A 35 -7.43 -27.71 17.73
CA LEU A 35 -7.00 -26.35 17.39
C LEU A 35 -5.79 -26.00 18.25
N ALA A 36 -4.60 -26.01 17.65
CA ALA A 36 -3.39 -25.53 18.30
C ALA A 36 -3.31 -24.01 18.12
N ARG A 37 -3.80 -23.26 19.13
CA ARG A 37 -3.83 -21.80 19.10
C ARG A 37 -2.45 -21.25 19.45
N CYS A 38 -1.76 -20.69 18.46
CA CYS A 38 -0.45 -20.09 18.61
C CYS A 38 -0.37 -18.85 17.71
N ASN A 39 -0.20 -17.68 18.33
CA ASN A 39 -0.09 -16.41 17.60
C ASN A 39 1.33 -16.16 17.04
N TYR A 40 2.33 -16.91 17.50
CA TYR A 40 3.75 -16.62 17.28
C TYR A 40 4.40 -17.69 16.40
N LEU A 41 4.82 -17.32 15.19
CA LEU A 41 5.34 -18.25 14.19
C LEU A 41 6.58 -19.00 14.69
N ARG A 42 7.49 -18.27 15.35
CA ARG A 42 8.71 -18.88 15.90
C ARG A 42 8.41 -19.95 16.96
N LEU A 43 7.41 -19.70 17.81
CA LEU A 43 6.98 -20.68 18.81
C LEU A 43 6.33 -21.89 18.13
N ARG A 44 5.45 -21.65 17.14
CA ARG A 44 4.83 -22.72 16.33
C ARG A 44 5.89 -23.62 15.70
N SER A 45 6.87 -23.05 15.00
CA SER A 45 7.92 -23.85 14.33
C SER A 45 8.74 -24.67 15.32
N LEU A 46 9.02 -24.13 16.50
CA LEU A 46 9.71 -24.87 17.57
C LEU A 46 8.86 -26.02 18.12
N LEU A 47 7.57 -25.78 18.37
CA LEU A 47 6.63 -26.81 18.84
C LEU A 47 6.44 -27.93 17.83
N VAL A 48 6.30 -27.58 16.55
CA VAL A 48 6.17 -28.53 15.44
C VAL A 48 7.41 -29.41 15.34
N LYS A 49 8.61 -28.81 15.38
CA LYS A 49 9.87 -29.56 15.40
C LYS A 49 9.96 -30.51 16.60
N GLN A 50 9.61 -30.03 17.80
CA GLN A 50 9.62 -30.87 19.00
C GLN A 50 8.58 -32.01 18.94
N LEU A 51 7.41 -31.79 18.32
CA LEU A 51 6.44 -32.85 18.09
C LEU A 51 7.03 -33.95 17.19
N HIS A 52 7.73 -33.58 16.12
CA HIS A 52 8.42 -34.55 15.27
C HIS A 52 9.53 -35.31 16.01
N ASP A 53 10.32 -34.63 16.84
CA ASP A 53 11.45 -35.25 17.55
C ASP A 53 11.00 -36.17 18.70
N GLN A 54 9.87 -35.84 19.36
CA GLN A 54 9.45 -36.50 20.59
C GLN A 54 8.21 -37.38 20.45
N SER A 55 7.43 -37.28 19.38
CA SER A 55 6.26 -38.14 19.18
C SER A 55 6.70 -39.51 18.63
N PRO A 56 6.21 -40.62 19.20
CA PRO A 56 6.43 -41.95 18.65
C PRO A 56 5.60 -42.21 17.38
N VAL A 57 4.70 -41.29 17.04
CA VAL A 57 3.73 -41.40 15.95
C VAL A 57 4.20 -40.57 14.75
N THR A 58 4.06 -41.10 13.53
CA THR A 58 4.41 -40.34 12.31
C THR A 58 3.35 -39.30 12.01
N ILE A 59 3.75 -38.02 12.07
CA ILE A 59 2.87 -36.88 11.80
C ILE A 59 3.11 -36.38 10.36
N ARG A 60 2.04 -36.17 9.60
CA ARG A 60 2.10 -35.62 8.24
C ARG A 60 1.79 -34.12 8.26
N GLU A 61 2.71 -33.29 7.78
CA GLU A 61 2.52 -31.85 7.62
C GLU A 61 1.88 -31.52 6.28
N ILE A 62 0.90 -30.61 6.28
CA ILE A 62 0.27 -30.04 5.10
C ILE A 62 0.34 -28.51 5.22
N HIS A 63 1.07 -27.89 4.30
CA HIS A 63 1.15 -26.44 4.18
C HIS A 63 0.12 -25.96 3.17
N LEU A 64 -0.67 -24.93 3.53
CA LEU A 64 -1.69 -24.41 2.64
C LEU A 64 -1.15 -23.28 1.75
N ASP A 65 -1.44 -23.37 0.46
CA ASP A 65 -1.14 -22.32 -0.50
C ASP A 65 -2.16 -21.18 -0.46
N ARG A 66 -1.74 -20.00 -0.95
CA ARG A 66 -2.59 -18.79 -0.94
C ARG A 66 -3.89 -18.95 -1.73
N SER A 67 -3.92 -19.83 -2.73
CA SER A 67 -5.05 -20.07 -3.63
C SER A 67 -6.04 -21.12 -3.13
N VAL A 68 -5.79 -21.75 -1.98
CA VAL A 68 -6.65 -22.81 -1.46
C VAL A 68 -8.00 -22.24 -1.02
N ASN A 69 -9.08 -22.81 -1.55
CA ASN A 69 -10.45 -22.38 -1.25
C ASN A 69 -11.27 -23.43 -0.48
N THR A 70 -10.76 -24.64 -0.29
CA THR A 70 -11.46 -25.70 0.47
C THR A 70 -10.47 -26.55 1.27
N LEU A 71 -10.69 -26.67 2.58
CA LEU A 71 -9.76 -27.39 3.46
C LEU A 71 -9.81 -28.90 3.23
N TYR A 72 -11.03 -29.46 3.17
CA TYR A 72 -11.25 -30.90 3.06
C TYR A 72 -10.60 -31.49 1.81
N THR A 73 -10.90 -30.91 0.63
CA THR A 73 -10.40 -31.44 -0.64
C THR A 73 -8.88 -31.32 -0.74
N THR A 74 -8.29 -30.26 -0.17
CA THR A 74 -6.84 -30.08 -0.13
C THR A 74 -6.18 -31.19 0.68
N ILE A 75 -6.71 -31.51 1.86
CA ILE A 75 -6.21 -32.60 2.68
C ILE A 75 -6.34 -33.94 1.93
N VAL A 76 -7.51 -34.22 1.36
CA VAL A 76 -7.74 -35.46 0.60
C VAL A 76 -6.82 -35.57 -0.61
N ASN A 77 -6.65 -34.50 -1.39
CA ASN A 77 -5.78 -34.51 -2.57
C ASN A 77 -4.30 -34.69 -2.19
N THR A 78 -3.87 -34.13 -1.06
CA THR A 78 -2.49 -34.24 -0.59
C THR A 78 -2.18 -35.63 -0.05
N LEU A 79 -3.14 -36.27 0.61
CA LEU A 79 -3.00 -37.61 1.19
C LEU A 79 -3.34 -38.72 0.19
N THR A 80 -4.15 -38.44 -0.83
CA THR A 80 -4.72 -39.40 -1.79
C THR A 80 -5.45 -40.57 -1.09
N GLN A 81 -4.77 -41.70 -0.85
CA GLN A 81 -5.29 -42.87 -0.11
C GLN A 81 -4.55 -43.15 1.21
N GLU A 82 -3.56 -42.34 1.56
CA GLU A 82 -2.81 -42.50 2.80
C GLU A 82 -3.67 -42.12 4.02
N GLN A 83 -3.63 -42.95 5.06
CA GLN A 83 -4.18 -42.67 6.38
C GLN A 83 -3.02 -42.57 7.36
N PRO A 84 -2.31 -41.42 7.40
CA PRO A 84 -1.19 -41.23 8.31
C PRO A 84 -1.69 -41.25 9.76
N SER A 85 -0.81 -41.58 10.69
CA SER A 85 -1.18 -41.67 12.10
C SER A 85 -1.64 -40.34 12.71
N ALA A 86 -1.21 -39.20 12.17
CA ALA A 86 -1.74 -37.88 12.47
C ALA A 86 -1.43 -36.87 11.35
N VAL A 87 -2.24 -35.81 11.24
CA VAL A 87 -2.06 -34.73 10.26
C VAL A 87 -2.02 -33.37 10.96
N MET A 88 -1.04 -32.54 10.59
CA MET A 88 -0.97 -31.12 10.96
C MET A 88 -1.16 -30.25 9.73
N VAL A 89 -2.07 -29.28 9.82
CA VAL A 89 -2.26 -28.26 8.80
C VAL A 89 -1.68 -26.94 9.28
N LEU A 90 -0.82 -26.34 8.48
CA LEU A 90 -0.12 -25.10 8.74
C LEU A 90 -0.50 -24.02 7.73
N ASP A 91 -0.15 -22.78 8.07
CA ASP A 91 -0.22 -21.61 7.18
C ASP A 91 -1.63 -21.20 6.72
N LEU A 92 -2.65 -21.46 7.55
CA LEU A 92 -4.00 -20.95 7.33
C LEU A 92 -4.03 -19.42 7.20
N GLU A 93 -3.12 -18.71 7.85
CA GLU A 93 -3.00 -17.24 7.78
C GLU A 93 -2.52 -16.72 6.42
N LEU A 94 -1.97 -17.57 5.55
CA LEU A 94 -1.51 -17.18 4.21
C LEU A 94 -2.61 -17.30 3.15
N VAL A 95 -3.73 -17.94 3.47
CA VAL A 95 -4.84 -18.17 2.53
C VAL A 95 -5.53 -16.86 2.19
N SER A 96 -5.62 -16.53 0.90
CA SER A 96 -6.17 -15.25 0.43
C SER A 96 -7.69 -15.12 0.67
N ASN A 97 -8.45 -16.21 0.52
CA ASN A 97 -9.90 -16.24 0.76
C ASN A 97 -10.24 -17.20 1.91
N LEU A 98 -9.75 -16.86 3.11
CA LEU A 98 -9.98 -17.67 4.30
C LEU A 98 -11.48 -17.82 4.64
N GLU A 99 -12.29 -16.79 4.40
CA GLU A 99 -13.74 -16.85 4.65
C GLU A 99 -14.41 -17.95 3.81
N ALA A 100 -14.17 -18.00 2.49
CA ALA A 100 -14.71 -19.05 1.64
C ALA A 100 -14.20 -20.45 2.02
N LEU A 101 -12.92 -20.58 2.39
CA LEU A 101 -12.34 -21.83 2.89
C LEU A 101 -13.05 -22.31 4.16
N LEU A 102 -13.28 -21.42 5.11
CA LEU A 102 -13.95 -21.74 6.35
C LEU A 102 -15.43 -22.07 6.12
N THR A 103 -16.16 -21.30 5.33
CA THR A 103 -17.56 -21.56 5.01
C THR A 103 -17.75 -22.90 4.31
N SER A 104 -16.91 -23.24 3.33
CA SER A 104 -16.96 -24.55 2.66
C SER A 104 -16.69 -25.70 3.62
N THR A 105 -15.77 -25.51 4.57
CA THR A 105 -15.47 -26.49 5.63
C THR A 105 -16.70 -26.84 6.46
N ASN A 106 -17.59 -25.87 6.74
CA ASN A 106 -18.82 -26.17 7.49
C ASN A 106 -19.80 -27.07 6.72
N GLN A 107 -19.84 -26.91 5.38
CA GLN A 107 -20.76 -27.63 4.51
C GLN A 107 -20.37 -29.11 4.39
N VAL A 108 -19.06 -29.40 4.38
CA VAL A 108 -18.52 -30.78 4.23
C VAL A 108 -18.01 -31.36 5.55
N ARG A 109 -18.34 -30.76 6.69
CA ARG A 109 -17.79 -31.15 8.01
C ARG A 109 -17.95 -32.64 8.32
N GLU A 110 -19.09 -33.25 7.98
CA GLU A 110 -19.35 -34.67 8.26
C GLU A 110 -18.40 -35.59 7.49
N GLU A 111 -17.87 -35.14 6.36
CA GLU A 111 -16.91 -35.90 5.56
C GLU A 111 -15.55 -36.03 6.24
N PHE A 112 -15.16 -35.07 7.08
CA PHE A 112 -13.96 -35.21 7.91
C PHE A 112 -14.10 -36.39 8.87
N ARG A 113 -15.25 -36.49 9.55
CA ARG A 113 -15.49 -37.54 10.55
C ARG A 113 -15.66 -38.93 9.93
N LYS A 114 -16.23 -39.01 8.73
CA LYS A 114 -16.44 -40.29 8.02
C LYS A 114 -15.16 -40.82 7.39
N ASN A 115 -14.35 -39.95 6.81
CA ASN A 115 -13.29 -40.35 5.88
C ASN A 115 -11.88 -40.24 6.46
N PHE A 116 -11.70 -39.51 7.56
CA PHE A 116 -10.40 -39.44 8.26
C PHE A 116 -10.40 -40.37 9.46
N ALA A 117 -9.38 -41.22 9.55
CA ALA A 117 -9.14 -42.11 10.68
C ALA A 117 -7.88 -41.68 11.43
N PHE A 118 -7.70 -40.37 11.62
CA PHE A 118 -6.52 -39.81 12.29
C PHE A 118 -6.83 -38.48 12.99
N PRO A 119 -6.05 -38.10 14.02
CA PRO A 119 -6.10 -36.78 14.62
C PRO A 119 -5.70 -35.70 13.61
N LEU A 120 -6.52 -34.65 13.51
CA LEU A 120 -6.28 -33.49 12.67
C LEU A 120 -5.99 -32.27 13.55
N VAL A 121 -4.76 -31.76 13.47
CA VAL A 121 -4.33 -30.55 14.17
C VAL A 121 -4.35 -29.38 13.20
N LEU A 122 -5.13 -28.35 13.50
CA LEU A 122 -5.10 -27.08 12.78
C LEU A 122 -4.35 -26.05 13.62
N TRP A 123 -3.25 -25.52 13.10
CA TRP A 123 -2.56 -24.40 13.71
C TRP A 123 -3.26 -23.09 13.37
N VAL A 124 -3.68 -22.35 14.40
CA VAL A 124 -4.50 -21.14 14.23
C VAL A 124 -3.97 -19.99 15.10
N ASN A 125 -4.07 -18.77 14.60
CA ASN A 125 -3.92 -17.55 15.41
C ASN A 125 -5.30 -17.05 15.89
N ASP A 126 -5.33 -15.99 16.69
CA ASP A 126 -6.58 -15.43 17.23
C ASP A 126 -7.56 -14.97 16.17
N GLN A 127 -7.06 -14.40 15.06
CA GLN A 127 -7.91 -13.94 13.98
C GLN A 127 -8.64 -15.12 13.31
N ILE A 128 -7.91 -16.18 13.00
CA ILE A 128 -8.49 -17.42 12.42
C ILE A 128 -9.43 -18.08 13.43
N LEU A 129 -9.08 -18.13 14.71
CA LEU A 129 -9.94 -18.70 15.74
C LEU A 129 -11.25 -17.92 15.88
N GLN A 130 -11.21 -16.59 15.84
CA GLN A 130 -12.42 -15.76 15.84
C GLN A 130 -13.28 -16.01 14.59
N GLN A 131 -12.66 -16.14 13.41
CA GLN A 131 -13.38 -16.47 12.18
C GLN A 131 -14.00 -17.87 12.24
N LEU A 132 -13.30 -18.87 12.78
CA LEU A 132 -13.84 -20.22 13.00
C LEU A 132 -15.07 -20.19 13.92
N ILE A 133 -15.02 -19.43 15.01
CA ILE A 133 -16.15 -19.27 15.93
C ILE A 133 -17.35 -18.60 15.24
N ARG A 134 -17.09 -17.60 14.39
CA ARG A 134 -18.14 -16.81 13.72
C ARG A 134 -18.76 -17.52 12.51
N LEU A 135 -17.94 -18.13 11.66
CA LEU A 135 -18.33 -18.63 10.35
C LEU A 135 -18.64 -20.13 10.34
N VAL A 136 -18.04 -20.90 11.26
CA VAL A 136 -18.03 -22.37 11.25
C VAL A 136 -18.26 -22.96 12.66
N PRO A 137 -19.32 -22.52 13.39
CA PRO A 137 -19.49 -22.87 14.80
C PRO A 137 -19.65 -24.38 15.04
N ASP A 138 -20.30 -25.11 14.12
CA ASP A 138 -20.53 -26.55 14.25
C ASP A 138 -19.23 -27.34 14.15
N PHE A 139 -18.37 -27.01 13.17
CA PHE A 139 -17.05 -27.64 13.06
C PHE A 139 -16.15 -27.30 14.25
N LYS A 140 -16.18 -26.04 14.70
CA LYS A 140 -15.45 -25.60 15.89
C LYS A 140 -15.93 -26.33 17.15
N SER A 141 -17.20 -26.72 17.23
CA SER A 141 -17.76 -27.42 18.40
C SER A 141 -17.12 -28.80 18.64
N TRP A 142 -16.60 -29.43 17.60
CA TRP A 142 -15.88 -30.71 17.70
C TRP A 142 -14.44 -30.55 18.19
N ALA A 143 -13.93 -29.33 18.18
CA ALA A 143 -12.51 -29.08 18.31
C ALA A 143 -12.08 -28.89 19.76
N ARG A 144 -10.99 -29.53 20.16
CA ARG A 144 -10.29 -29.24 21.41
C ARG A 144 -9.25 -28.15 21.16
N THR A 145 -9.38 -27.00 21.83
CA THR A 145 -8.39 -25.92 21.72
C THR A 145 -7.27 -26.09 22.76
N ILE A 146 -6.02 -26.03 22.30
CA ILE A 146 -4.82 -26.03 23.13
C ILE A 146 -4.08 -24.72 22.87
N ASN A 147 -3.79 -23.97 23.93
CA ASN A 147 -3.24 -22.62 23.83
C ASN A 147 -1.73 -22.62 24.07
N PHE A 148 -0.99 -21.96 23.19
CA PHE A 148 0.43 -21.71 23.33
C PHE A 148 0.69 -20.21 23.37
N SER A 149 1.50 -19.77 24.33
CA SER A 149 1.82 -18.36 24.54
C SER A 149 3.27 -18.17 24.92
N LEU A 150 3.92 -17.12 24.42
CA LEU A 150 5.29 -16.78 24.81
C LEU A 150 5.37 -16.25 26.25
N ALA A 151 6.52 -16.43 26.90
CA ALA A 151 6.79 -15.84 28.20
C ALA A 151 6.85 -14.30 28.10
N THR A 152 6.59 -13.59 29.20
CA THR A 152 6.58 -12.11 29.20
C THR A 152 7.92 -11.54 28.73
N GLU A 153 9.05 -12.12 29.15
CA GLU A 153 10.38 -11.67 28.73
C GLU A 153 10.60 -11.81 27.22
N GLU A 154 10.10 -12.88 26.62
CA GLU A 154 10.19 -13.12 25.17
C GLU A 154 9.31 -12.15 24.38
N LEU A 155 8.10 -11.85 24.88
CA LEU A 155 7.23 -10.82 24.30
C LEU A 155 7.90 -9.44 24.33
N ILE A 156 8.53 -9.08 25.46
CA ILE A 156 9.28 -7.83 25.61
C ILE A 156 10.47 -7.79 24.65
N ASN A 157 11.22 -8.90 24.52
CA ASN A 157 12.34 -9.01 23.60
C ASN A 157 11.91 -8.87 22.14
N PHE A 158 10.79 -9.50 21.75
CA PHE A 158 10.22 -9.38 20.41
C PHE A 158 9.78 -7.93 20.11
N LEU A 159 9.09 -7.26 21.05
CA LEU A 159 8.74 -5.85 20.89
C LEU A 159 9.98 -4.98 20.72
N LYS A 160 11.01 -5.19 21.56
CA LYS A 160 12.24 -4.43 21.51
C LYS A 160 12.93 -4.57 20.15
N GLN A 161 13.08 -5.81 19.67
CA GLN A 161 13.64 -6.09 18.34
C GLN A 161 12.83 -5.44 17.23
N SER A 162 11.49 -5.50 17.29
CA SER A 162 10.61 -4.90 16.29
C SER A 162 10.74 -3.38 16.26
N VAL A 163 10.75 -2.75 17.44
CA VAL A 163 10.96 -1.31 17.60
C VAL A 163 12.32 -0.90 17.05
N ASP A 164 13.40 -1.57 17.45
CA ASP A 164 14.75 -1.22 17.03
C ASP A 164 14.98 -1.46 15.53
N THR A 165 14.38 -2.52 14.94
CA THR A 165 14.39 -2.79 13.50
C THR A 165 13.73 -1.64 12.73
N VAL A 166 12.53 -1.25 13.16
CA VAL A 166 11.79 -0.13 12.55
C VAL A 166 12.57 1.18 12.67
N PHE A 167 13.10 1.51 13.84
CA PHE A 167 13.89 2.73 14.02
C PHE A 167 15.12 2.75 13.11
N SER A 168 15.85 1.63 13.05
CA SER A 168 17.06 1.52 12.24
C SER A 168 16.74 1.71 10.76
N GLN A 169 15.66 1.08 10.29
CA GLN A 169 15.21 1.20 8.90
C GLN A 169 14.75 2.63 8.57
N VAL A 170 14.07 3.33 9.49
CA VAL A 170 13.65 4.74 9.29
C VAL A 170 14.85 5.67 9.19
N LEU A 171 15.87 5.49 10.03
CA LEU A 171 17.11 6.27 9.95
C LEU A 171 17.93 5.93 8.70
N GLU A 172 17.86 4.68 8.23
CA GLU A 172 18.50 4.24 7.01
C GLU A 172 17.82 4.82 5.77
N SER A 173 16.49 4.74 5.66
CA SER A 173 15.72 5.26 4.53
C SER A 173 15.64 6.79 4.50
N GLY A 174 15.68 7.42 5.68
CA GLY A 174 15.53 8.86 5.81
C GLY A 174 14.16 9.37 5.35
N ALA A 175 14.13 10.64 4.95
CA ALA A 175 12.97 11.32 4.39
C ALA A 175 12.88 11.23 2.86
N SER A 176 13.44 10.19 2.25
CA SER A 176 13.25 9.93 0.81
C SER A 176 12.01 9.09 0.52
N LYS A 177 11.66 8.17 1.43
CA LYS A 177 10.63 7.16 1.23
C LYS A 177 10.01 6.73 2.57
N PHE A 178 8.69 6.58 2.61
CA PHE A 178 7.98 6.06 3.77
C PHE A 178 7.74 4.57 3.57
N LEU A 179 8.35 3.76 4.43
CA LEU A 179 8.18 2.32 4.45
C LEU A 179 7.17 1.93 5.54
N PRO A 180 5.98 1.39 5.20
CA PRO A 180 5.03 0.90 6.19
C PRO A 180 5.65 -0.13 7.14
N ASN A 181 5.17 -0.20 8.38
CA ASN A 181 5.71 -1.14 9.35
C ASN A 181 5.60 -2.60 8.87
N GLU A 182 4.53 -2.93 8.14
CA GLU A 182 4.32 -4.24 7.52
C GLU A 182 5.44 -4.59 6.53
N THR A 183 5.94 -3.60 5.77
CA THR A 183 7.03 -3.81 4.80
C THR A 183 8.38 -3.98 5.48
N ILE A 184 8.61 -3.30 6.61
CA ILE A 184 9.88 -3.37 7.35
C ILE A 184 9.98 -4.66 8.14
N LEU A 185 8.89 -5.04 8.82
CA LEU A 185 8.89 -6.19 9.72
C LEU A 185 8.48 -7.49 9.02
N GLY A 186 7.78 -7.40 7.90
CA GLY A 186 7.08 -8.53 7.27
C GLY A 186 5.67 -8.70 7.80
N SER A 187 4.78 -9.25 6.98
CA SER A 187 3.35 -9.42 7.29
C SER A 187 3.10 -10.32 8.51
N SER A 188 3.90 -11.37 8.69
CA SER A 188 3.80 -12.28 9.85
C SER A 188 4.12 -11.57 11.16
N ASN A 189 5.23 -10.82 11.20
CA ASN A 189 5.67 -10.12 12.40
C ASN A 189 4.72 -8.98 12.79
N HIS A 190 4.05 -8.36 11.82
CA HIS A 190 3.02 -7.36 12.10
C HIS A 190 1.81 -7.95 12.84
N LEU A 191 1.32 -9.13 12.41
CA LEU A 191 0.26 -9.84 13.13
C LEU A 191 0.69 -10.27 14.54
N GLU A 192 1.95 -10.67 14.69
CA GLU A 192 2.55 -10.99 15.97
C GLU A 192 2.66 -9.77 16.90
N LEU A 193 2.93 -8.58 16.37
CA LEU A 193 2.98 -7.33 17.14
C LEU A 193 1.64 -7.01 17.80
N ASP A 194 0.55 -7.04 17.03
CA ASP A 194 -0.79 -6.76 17.57
C ASP A 194 -1.17 -7.78 18.66
N SER A 195 -0.79 -9.04 18.46
CA SER A 195 -1.00 -10.12 19.44
C SER A 195 -0.16 -9.90 20.71
N THR A 196 1.11 -9.51 20.54
CA THR A 196 2.05 -9.23 21.63
C THR A 196 1.54 -8.10 22.52
N LEU A 197 1.11 -6.99 21.91
CA LEU A 197 0.59 -5.83 22.65
C LEU A 197 -0.69 -6.18 23.44
N LYS A 198 -1.57 -7.02 22.87
CA LYS A 198 -2.76 -7.53 23.57
C LYS A 198 -2.37 -8.41 24.76
N ASP A 199 -1.47 -9.37 24.57
CA ASP A 199 -1.06 -10.29 25.62
C ASP A 199 -0.40 -9.56 26.79
N LEU A 200 0.49 -8.59 26.52
CA LEU A 200 1.13 -7.78 27.57
C LEU A 200 0.13 -6.90 28.33
N LYS A 201 -0.87 -6.34 27.63
CA LYS A 201 -1.95 -5.56 28.25
C LYS A 201 -2.81 -6.44 29.16
N VAL A 202 -3.15 -7.66 28.74
CA VAL A 202 -3.93 -8.62 29.55
C VAL A 202 -3.16 -9.04 30.80
N ARG A 203 -1.84 -9.19 30.70
CA ARG A 203 -0.96 -9.52 31.83
C ARG A 203 -0.69 -8.33 32.75
N ASN A 204 -1.16 -7.13 32.41
CA ASN A 204 -0.97 -5.88 33.14
C ASN A 204 0.52 -5.56 33.40
N GLU A 205 1.38 -5.89 32.43
CA GLU A 205 2.83 -5.69 32.51
C GLU A 205 3.20 -4.24 32.21
N GLN A 206 4.10 -3.69 33.03
CA GLN A 206 4.61 -2.33 32.82
C GLN A 206 5.88 -2.38 31.94
N LEU A 207 5.81 -1.77 30.76
CA LEU A 207 6.95 -1.67 29.87
C LEU A 207 7.95 -0.62 30.38
N ALA A 208 9.23 -0.84 30.10
CA ALA A 208 10.24 0.19 30.29
C ALA A 208 9.91 1.42 29.41
N LEU A 209 10.22 2.62 29.91
CA LEU A 209 9.85 3.89 29.26
C LEU A 209 10.33 3.98 27.80
N ASP A 210 11.53 3.49 27.51
CA ASP A 210 12.11 3.50 26.16
C ASP A 210 11.32 2.62 25.19
N LEU A 211 10.93 1.43 25.65
CA LEU A 211 10.14 0.49 24.88
C LEU A 211 8.70 0.98 24.71
N GLU A 212 8.09 1.53 25.76
CA GLU A 212 6.75 2.11 25.69
C GLU A 212 6.70 3.24 24.65
N ALA A 213 7.64 4.18 24.70
CA ALA A 213 7.73 5.27 23.72
C ALA A 213 7.93 4.75 22.29
N GLY A 214 8.77 3.71 22.12
CA GLY A 214 8.96 3.04 20.84
C GLY A 214 7.70 2.38 20.29
N VAL A 215 6.93 1.70 21.14
CA VAL A 215 5.64 1.11 20.78
C VAL A 215 4.64 2.21 20.36
N LYS A 216 4.59 3.34 21.07
CA LYS A 216 3.74 4.48 20.67
C LYS A 216 4.14 5.01 19.29
N LEU A 217 5.44 5.09 18.96
CA LEU A 217 5.87 5.44 17.61
C LEU A 217 5.36 4.42 16.57
N LEU A 218 5.50 3.11 16.84
CA LEU A 218 5.00 2.06 15.92
C LEU A 218 3.51 2.22 15.65
N LEU A 219 2.71 2.39 16.69
CA LEU A 219 1.26 2.60 16.58
C LEU A 219 0.93 3.89 15.81
N GLY A 220 1.68 4.96 16.04
CA GLY A 220 1.52 6.20 15.29
C GLY A 220 1.80 6.04 13.79
N ARG A 221 2.87 5.30 13.44
CA ARG A 221 3.21 5.00 12.03
C ARG A 221 2.15 4.14 11.36
N HIS A 222 1.56 3.19 12.09
CA HIS A 222 0.45 2.37 11.60
C HIS A 222 -0.84 3.18 11.40
N ALA A 223 -1.15 4.09 12.31
CA ALA A 223 -2.29 4.98 12.14
C ALA A 223 -2.10 5.92 10.94
N TYR A 224 -0.87 6.43 10.75
CA TYR A 224 -0.51 7.27 9.61
C TYR A 224 -0.68 6.54 8.27
N THR A 225 -0.22 5.28 8.16
CA THR A 225 -0.36 4.49 6.92
C THR A 225 -1.82 4.21 6.56
N LYS A 226 -2.70 4.15 7.56
CA LYS A 226 -4.15 3.99 7.38
C LYS A 226 -4.90 5.29 7.10
N GLY A 227 -4.22 6.44 7.04
CA GLY A 227 -4.84 7.76 6.88
C GLY A 227 -5.51 8.31 8.14
N ASN A 228 -5.38 7.65 9.29
CA ASN A 228 -5.96 8.08 10.56
C ASN A 228 -5.02 9.06 11.29
N ILE A 229 -4.89 10.26 10.74
CA ILE A 229 -3.90 11.26 11.19
C ILE A 229 -4.12 11.69 12.65
N ASP A 230 -5.37 11.81 13.10
CA ASP A 230 -5.67 12.18 14.48
C ASP A 230 -5.15 11.15 15.50
N GLN A 231 -5.32 9.85 15.20
CA GLN A 231 -4.78 8.78 16.04
C GLN A 231 -3.25 8.75 15.98
N ALA A 232 -2.67 9.00 14.81
CA ALA A 232 -1.22 9.10 14.65
C ALA A 232 -0.64 10.21 15.54
N LEU A 233 -1.25 11.40 15.55
CA LEU A 233 -0.84 12.52 16.40
C LEU A 233 -0.92 12.17 17.89
N VAL A 234 -1.98 11.52 18.35
CA VAL A 234 -2.11 11.09 19.76
C VAL A 234 -0.95 10.16 20.14
N HIS A 235 -0.65 9.18 19.29
CA HIS A 235 0.44 8.24 19.54
C HIS A 235 1.81 8.90 19.50
N TYR A 236 2.09 9.76 18.53
CA TYR A 236 3.37 10.44 18.42
C TYR A 236 3.60 11.46 19.55
N ARG A 237 2.57 12.20 19.98
CA ARG A 237 2.69 13.11 21.14
C ARG A 237 2.98 12.33 22.42
N ALA A 238 2.29 11.21 22.65
CA ALA A 238 2.59 10.33 23.79
C ALA A 238 4.02 9.78 23.73
N SER A 239 4.49 9.36 22.55
CA SER A 239 5.88 8.92 22.34
C SER A 239 6.89 10.03 22.65
N LEU A 240 6.62 11.25 22.19
CA LEU A 240 7.45 12.43 22.40
C LEU A 240 7.60 12.75 23.90
N GLU A 241 6.48 12.82 24.63
CA GLU A 241 6.47 13.11 26.07
C GLU A 241 7.31 12.10 26.86
N ILE A 242 7.16 10.81 26.56
CA ILE A 242 7.90 9.74 27.25
C ILE A 242 9.40 9.82 26.91
N PHE A 243 9.78 10.02 25.64
CA PHE A 243 11.20 10.16 25.28
C PHE A 243 11.85 11.41 25.88
N GLN A 244 11.12 12.53 25.99
CA GLN A 244 11.63 13.72 26.68
C GLN A 244 11.85 13.48 28.17
N LEU A 245 10.91 12.79 28.84
CA LEU A 245 11.06 12.42 30.25
C LEU A 245 12.23 11.46 30.45
N TRP A 246 12.34 10.45 29.59
CA TRP A 246 13.43 9.48 29.62
C TRP A 246 14.79 10.14 29.35
N GLY A 247 14.85 11.11 28.43
CA GLY A 247 16.04 11.89 28.12
C GLY A 247 16.55 12.74 29.29
N LYS A 248 15.66 13.30 30.12
CA LYS A 248 16.06 14.08 31.32
C LYS A 248 16.75 13.25 32.40
N THR A 249 16.51 11.94 32.41
CA THR A 249 17.05 11.01 33.42
C THR A 249 18.21 10.16 32.89
N ALA A 250 18.65 10.40 31.65
CA ALA A 250 19.64 9.62 30.93
C ALA A 250 21.08 10.16 31.11
N GLY A 251 22.05 9.26 31.29
CA GLY A 251 23.49 9.59 31.22
C GLY A 251 23.97 9.88 29.77
N GLU A 252 25.21 10.35 29.60
CA GLU A 252 25.75 10.83 28.30
C GLU A 252 25.57 9.85 27.13
N GLN A 253 25.90 8.57 27.31
CA GLN A 253 25.74 7.56 26.25
C GLN A 253 24.27 7.34 25.85
N ARG A 254 23.35 7.43 26.81
CA ARG A 254 21.91 7.29 26.55
C ARG A 254 21.33 8.54 25.88
N LYS A 255 21.94 9.71 26.08
CA LYS A 255 21.53 10.97 25.42
C LYS A 255 21.58 10.85 23.89
N PHE A 256 22.57 10.13 23.35
CA PHE A 256 22.66 9.88 21.91
C PHE A 256 21.52 8.98 21.41
N LEU A 257 21.25 7.86 22.09
CA LEU A 257 20.17 6.95 21.71
C LEU A 257 18.79 7.63 21.80
N VAL A 258 18.54 8.34 22.90
CA VAL A 258 17.28 9.09 23.10
C VAL A 258 17.14 10.17 22.03
N GLY A 259 18.21 10.91 21.73
CA GLY A 259 18.19 11.99 20.76
C GLY A 259 17.79 11.51 19.35
N ASN A 260 18.37 10.40 18.87
CA ASN A 260 17.99 9.83 17.57
C ASN A 260 16.51 9.43 17.54
N LYS A 261 16.01 8.76 18.60
CA LYS A 261 14.60 8.35 18.69
C LYS A 261 13.66 9.57 18.76
N LEU A 262 14.04 10.60 19.52
CA LEU A 262 13.29 11.86 19.65
C LEU A 262 13.17 12.59 18.31
N ALA A 263 14.27 12.71 17.56
CA ALA A 263 14.29 13.34 16.25
C ALA A 263 13.35 12.63 15.26
N VAL A 264 13.33 11.29 15.26
CA VAL A 264 12.41 10.50 14.42
C VAL A 264 10.94 10.76 14.79
N VAL A 265 10.60 10.84 16.08
CA VAL A 265 9.23 11.16 16.50
C VAL A 265 8.81 12.57 16.07
N LEU A 266 9.70 13.56 16.22
CA LEU A 266 9.45 14.94 15.78
C LEU A 266 9.25 15.01 14.25
N PHE A 267 10.07 14.29 13.50
CA PHE A 267 9.91 14.17 12.04
C PHE A 267 8.53 13.64 11.67
N HIS A 268 8.07 12.56 12.31
CA HIS A 268 6.75 12.00 12.06
C HIS A 268 5.59 12.92 12.50
N LEU A 269 5.76 13.71 13.56
CA LEU A 269 4.81 14.78 13.89
C LEU A 269 4.74 15.82 12.78
N GLY A 270 5.90 16.26 12.26
CA GLY A 270 5.97 17.17 11.12
C GLY A 270 5.20 16.64 9.91
N LEU A 271 5.36 15.36 9.57
CA LEU A 271 4.60 14.71 8.49
C LEU A 271 3.08 14.71 8.72
N CYS A 272 2.62 14.53 9.97
CA CYS A 272 1.18 14.63 10.28
C CYS A 272 0.65 16.04 10.06
N TYR A 273 1.36 17.08 10.52
CA TYR A 273 0.92 18.46 10.35
C TYR A 273 0.98 18.91 8.90
N LEU A 274 1.98 18.47 8.13
CA LEU A 274 2.05 18.70 6.70
C LEU A 274 0.84 18.09 5.98
N HIS A 275 0.49 16.85 6.31
CA HIS A 275 -0.72 16.22 5.78
C HIS A 275 -2.00 16.99 6.16
N LEU A 276 -2.12 17.48 7.40
CA LEU A 276 -3.29 18.27 7.81
C LEU A 276 -3.34 19.62 7.08
N ALA A 277 -2.18 20.25 6.85
CA ALA A 277 -2.10 21.49 6.09
C ALA A 277 -2.54 21.31 4.64
N ASP A 278 -2.16 20.20 4.01
CA ASP A 278 -2.58 19.87 2.63
C ASP A 278 -4.10 19.72 2.50
N VAL A 279 -4.77 19.24 3.55
CA VAL A 279 -6.23 19.01 3.58
C VAL A 279 -6.99 20.29 3.96
N GLN A 280 -6.50 21.04 4.95
CA GLN A 280 -7.22 22.18 5.53
C GLN A 280 -6.80 23.53 4.93
N HIS A 281 -5.70 23.58 4.17
CA HIS A 281 -5.14 24.80 3.59
C HIS A 281 -4.89 25.92 4.62
N LEU A 282 -4.32 25.56 5.78
CA LEU A 282 -4.03 26.49 6.87
C LEU A 282 -2.53 26.70 7.06
N ASP A 283 -2.06 27.92 6.86
CA ASP A 283 -0.64 28.31 7.04
C ASP A 283 -0.12 28.03 8.46
N GLN A 284 -0.99 28.10 9.48
CA GLN A 284 -0.61 27.81 10.86
C GLN A 284 -0.14 26.35 11.04
N LEU A 285 -0.75 25.41 10.30
CA LEU A 285 -0.36 24.01 10.34
C LEU A 285 0.99 23.80 9.62
N LEU A 286 1.24 24.53 8.53
CA LEU A 286 2.54 24.54 7.86
C LEU A 286 3.65 25.09 8.75
N GLN A 287 3.40 26.17 9.49
CA GLN A 287 4.36 26.68 10.48
C GLN A 287 4.63 25.64 11.58
N THR A 288 3.59 24.93 12.02
CA THR A 288 3.76 23.85 13.02
C THR A 288 4.61 22.71 12.45
N ALA A 289 4.39 22.32 11.19
CA ALA A 289 5.20 21.30 10.51
C ALA A 289 6.67 21.75 10.37
N ARG A 290 6.90 23.01 9.97
CA ARG A 290 8.22 23.65 9.91
C ARG A 290 8.94 23.54 11.24
N ASP A 291 8.29 23.90 12.35
CA ASP A 291 8.89 23.87 13.68
C ASP A 291 9.30 22.45 14.09
N TYR A 292 8.49 21.44 13.78
CA TYR A 292 8.82 20.04 14.07
C TYR A 292 9.97 19.51 13.22
N PHE A 293 10.00 19.84 11.93
CA PHE A 293 11.12 19.46 11.06
C PHE A 293 12.41 20.18 11.47
N GLN A 294 12.36 21.47 11.81
CA GLN A 294 13.53 22.20 12.31
C GLN A 294 14.07 21.57 13.60
N GLN A 295 13.21 21.29 14.59
CA GLN A 295 13.62 20.62 15.83
C GLN A 295 14.24 19.24 15.60
N CYS A 296 13.73 18.48 14.61
CA CYS A 296 14.32 17.20 14.20
C CYS A 296 15.76 17.39 13.72
N LEU A 297 16.00 18.35 12.81
CA LEU A 297 17.33 18.63 12.27
C LEU A 297 18.28 19.17 13.35
N ASP A 298 17.80 20.07 14.21
CA ASP A 298 18.58 20.63 15.31
C ASP A 298 19.11 19.54 16.25
N ILE A 299 18.29 18.51 16.53
CA ILE A 299 18.73 17.37 17.33
C ILE A 299 19.83 16.59 16.61
N PHE A 300 19.68 16.29 15.30
CA PHE A 300 20.73 15.59 14.56
C PHE A 300 22.04 16.39 14.48
N GLU A 301 21.96 17.72 14.40
CA GLU A 301 23.11 18.61 14.45
C GLU A 301 23.81 18.59 15.80
N GLN A 302 23.04 18.67 16.89
CA GLN A 302 23.58 18.55 18.26
C GLN A 302 24.23 17.18 18.51
N LEU A 303 23.74 16.13 17.85
CA LEU A 303 24.32 14.79 17.90
C LEU A 303 25.52 14.59 16.95
N GLN A 304 25.92 15.63 16.20
CA GLN A 304 26.99 15.58 15.22
C GLN A 304 26.78 14.50 14.14
N ARG A 305 25.54 14.37 13.66
CA ARG A 305 25.12 13.40 12.62
C ARG A 305 24.74 14.09 11.30
N PRO A 306 25.72 14.66 10.56
CA PRO A 306 25.44 15.34 9.28
C PRO A 306 24.87 14.40 8.22
N ASP A 307 25.14 13.10 8.33
CA ASP A 307 24.54 12.05 7.50
C ASP A 307 23.01 11.95 7.69
N LEU A 308 22.52 12.10 8.93
CA LEU A 308 21.09 12.11 9.22
C LEU A 308 20.46 13.45 8.86
N VAL A 309 21.15 14.57 9.09
CA VAL A 309 20.67 15.89 8.64
C VAL A 309 20.41 15.85 7.13
N ALA A 310 21.36 15.36 6.34
CA ALA A 310 21.19 15.18 4.89
C ALA A 310 19.95 14.35 4.54
N LYS A 311 19.72 13.24 5.25
CA LYS A 311 18.57 12.37 4.99
C LYS A 311 17.20 12.99 5.28
N PHE A 312 17.11 13.97 6.18
CA PHE A 312 15.84 14.53 6.65
C PHE A 312 15.59 15.98 6.22
N ILE A 313 16.59 16.69 5.69
CA ILE A 313 16.53 18.15 5.43
C ILE A 313 15.49 18.56 4.38
N ASN A 314 15.21 17.71 3.38
CA ASN A 314 14.38 18.09 2.24
C ASN A 314 12.91 18.37 2.61
N GLN A 315 12.37 17.70 3.63
CA GLN A 315 10.99 17.92 4.06
C GLN A 315 10.78 19.32 4.65
N LEU A 316 11.80 19.88 5.31
CA LEU A 316 11.77 21.27 5.73
C LEU A 316 11.81 22.22 4.51
N GLY A 317 12.60 21.89 3.48
CA GLY A 317 12.64 22.65 2.24
C GLY A 317 11.28 22.72 1.53
N GLU A 318 10.57 21.59 1.44
CA GLU A 318 9.21 21.52 0.86
C GLU A 318 8.23 22.42 1.62
N VAL A 319 8.26 22.41 2.96
CA VAL A 319 7.39 23.27 3.78
C VAL A 319 7.75 24.76 3.61
N LEU A 320 9.04 25.09 3.56
CA LEU A 320 9.48 26.47 3.36
C LEU A 320 9.09 27.01 1.98
N GLU A 321 9.13 26.17 0.95
CA GLU A 321 8.63 26.50 -0.40
C GLU A 321 7.12 26.80 -0.36
N GLN A 322 6.32 25.93 0.28
CA GLN A 322 4.87 26.14 0.42
C GLN A 322 4.54 27.42 1.19
N LEU A 323 5.32 27.74 2.23
CA LEU A 323 5.20 28.97 3.00
C LEU A 323 5.73 30.21 2.28
N SER A 324 6.34 30.06 1.09
CA SER A 324 7.03 31.13 0.37
C SER A 324 8.09 31.86 1.21
N ALA A 325 8.73 31.14 2.14
CA ALA A 325 9.79 31.65 3.00
C ALA A 325 11.14 31.61 2.27
N TRP A 326 11.28 32.45 1.24
CA TRP A 326 12.36 32.35 0.25
C TRP A 326 13.77 32.48 0.83
N ASP A 327 13.98 33.37 1.81
CA ASP A 327 15.30 33.58 2.41
C ASP A 327 15.73 32.36 3.24
N ASP A 328 14.80 31.80 4.03
CA ASP A 328 15.02 30.58 4.81
C ASP A 328 15.25 29.37 3.90
N LEU A 329 14.46 29.25 2.82
CA LEU A 329 14.62 28.20 1.81
C LEU A 329 15.96 28.30 1.10
N GLN A 330 16.42 29.52 0.79
CA GLN A 330 17.73 29.74 0.16
C GLN A 330 18.87 29.27 1.07
N ALA A 331 18.83 29.63 2.35
CA ALA A 331 19.81 29.20 3.33
C ALA A 331 19.81 27.67 3.49
N LEU A 332 18.62 27.06 3.56
CA LEU A 332 18.46 25.61 3.64
C LEU A 332 19.00 24.92 2.40
N ALA A 333 18.66 25.39 1.20
CA ALA A 333 19.10 24.80 -0.07
C ALA A 333 20.63 24.86 -0.24
N GLN A 334 21.26 25.94 0.20
CA GLN A 334 22.73 26.05 0.19
C GLN A 334 23.38 25.07 1.17
N LYS A 335 22.80 24.93 2.36
CA LYS A 335 23.26 23.96 3.37
C LYS A 335 23.07 22.51 2.90
N SER A 336 21.90 22.20 2.34
CA SER A 336 21.57 20.87 1.84
C SER A 336 22.45 20.49 0.67
N LEU A 337 22.78 21.41 -0.23
CA LEU A 337 23.71 21.17 -1.34
C LEU A 337 25.09 20.69 -0.87
N ILE A 338 25.65 21.30 0.17
CA ILE A 338 26.95 20.88 0.75
C ILE A 338 26.83 19.50 1.38
N LEU A 339 25.74 19.24 2.11
CA LEU A 339 25.49 17.96 2.75
C LEU A 339 25.31 16.83 1.72
N HIS A 340 24.50 17.06 0.69
CA HIS A 340 24.19 16.07 -0.33
C HIS A 340 25.34 15.79 -1.29
N GLN A 341 26.30 16.70 -1.43
CA GLN A 341 27.56 16.39 -2.12
C GLN A 341 28.35 15.27 -1.43
N THR A 342 28.21 15.15 -0.10
CA THR A 342 28.96 14.17 0.71
C THR A 342 28.14 12.94 1.06
N TYR A 343 26.88 13.14 1.46
CA TYR A 343 26.01 12.10 2.05
C TYR A 343 24.75 11.81 1.23
N GLY A 344 24.50 12.60 0.19
CA GLY A 344 23.25 12.58 -0.57
C GLY A 344 23.29 11.69 -1.81
N SER A 345 22.13 11.52 -2.41
CA SER A 345 21.98 10.89 -3.71
C SER A 345 21.94 11.95 -4.82
N LYS A 346 22.08 11.53 -6.09
CA LYS A 346 21.83 12.41 -7.25
C LYS A 346 20.44 13.04 -7.20
N PHE A 347 19.45 12.30 -6.70
CA PHE A 347 18.08 12.79 -6.50
C PHE A 347 18.03 13.93 -5.48
N SER A 348 18.68 13.75 -4.33
CA SER A 348 18.76 14.79 -3.29
C SER A 348 19.43 16.06 -3.82
N LEU A 349 20.52 15.91 -4.58
CA LEU A 349 21.20 17.03 -5.25
C LEU A 349 20.31 17.76 -6.25
N ALA A 350 19.52 17.03 -7.06
CA ALA A 350 18.57 17.64 -7.98
C ALA A 350 17.48 18.42 -7.22
N GLN A 351 17.02 17.90 -6.08
CA GLN A 351 16.05 18.58 -5.22
C GLN A 351 16.62 19.89 -4.65
N ASP A 352 17.90 19.92 -4.25
CA ASP A 352 18.55 21.15 -3.79
C ASP A 352 18.56 22.23 -4.90
N TYR A 353 18.89 21.85 -6.14
CA TYR A 353 18.80 22.76 -7.28
C TYR A 353 17.35 23.15 -7.61
N GLY A 354 16.39 22.26 -7.38
CA GLY A 354 14.96 22.55 -7.45
C GLY A 354 14.55 23.66 -6.48
N PHE A 355 14.98 23.57 -5.22
CA PHE A 355 14.74 24.62 -4.22
C PHE A 355 15.40 25.94 -4.62
N LEU A 356 16.66 25.92 -5.09
CA LEU A 356 17.32 27.12 -5.60
C LEU A 356 16.59 27.74 -6.80
N ALA A 357 16.04 26.92 -7.69
CA ALA A 357 15.24 27.39 -8.80
C ALA A 357 13.92 28.03 -8.33
N ALA A 358 13.23 27.43 -7.36
CA ALA A 358 12.02 27.96 -6.76
C ALA A 358 12.27 29.31 -6.06
N VAL A 359 13.34 29.41 -5.26
CA VAL A 359 13.80 30.67 -4.64
C VAL A 359 14.06 31.73 -5.70
N ALA A 360 14.82 31.40 -6.75
CA ALA A 360 15.13 32.34 -7.80
C ALA A 360 13.88 32.82 -8.56
N LEU A 361 12.89 31.95 -8.77
CA LEU A 361 11.58 32.36 -9.30
C LEU A 361 10.85 33.29 -8.35
N GLY A 362 10.76 32.95 -7.05
CA GLY A 362 10.10 33.78 -6.04
C GLY A 362 10.74 35.17 -5.91
N GLN A 363 12.06 35.26 -6.06
CA GLN A 363 12.83 36.51 -6.02
C GLN A 363 12.95 37.22 -7.38
N SER A 364 12.27 36.73 -8.43
CA SER A 364 12.32 37.32 -9.77
C SER A 364 13.68 37.27 -10.50
N HIS A 365 14.56 36.37 -10.08
CA HIS A 365 15.84 36.07 -10.73
C HIS A 365 15.67 34.97 -11.80
N TRP A 366 14.97 35.31 -12.90
CA TRP A 366 14.53 34.33 -13.92
C TRP A 366 15.67 33.56 -14.59
N LYS A 367 16.83 34.20 -14.80
CA LYS A 367 18.00 33.55 -15.41
C LYS A 367 18.58 32.48 -14.50
N ASP A 368 18.67 32.77 -13.21
CA ASP A 368 19.22 31.86 -12.21
C ASP A 368 18.26 30.69 -11.98
N ALA A 369 16.95 30.96 -11.96
CA ALA A 369 15.92 29.93 -11.96
C ALA A 369 16.04 28.97 -13.14
N ASN A 370 16.21 29.51 -14.35
CA ASN A 370 16.38 28.69 -15.55
C ASN A 370 17.64 27.82 -15.48
N GLN A 371 18.77 28.38 -15.01
CA GLN A 371 20.02 27.63 -14.85
C GLN A 371 19.92 26.53 -13.79
N ALA A 372 19.34 26.84 -12.63
CA ALA A 372 19.19 25.91 -11.53
C ALA A 372 18.26 24.73 -11.91
N ALA A 373 17.12 25.00 -12.54
CA ALA A 373 16.21 23.94 -12.97
C ALA A 373 16.78 23.09 -14.12
N GLN A 374 17.57 23.67 -15.03
CA GLN A 374 18.30 22.91 -16.06
C GLN A 374 19.31 21.97 -15.41
N LYS A 375 20.04 22.44 -14.40
CA LYS A 375 21.03 21.64 -13.67
C LYS A 375 20.37 20.50 -12.90
N ALA A 376 19.22 20.74 -12.28
CA ALA A 376 18.43 19.70 -11.62
C ALA A 376 18.04 18.59 -12.61
N LEU A 377 17.53 18.95 -13.79
CA LEU A 377 17.21 17.97 -14.84
C LEU A 377 18.44 17.22 -15.33
N GLN A 378 19.56 17.90 -15.56
CA GLN A 378 20.80 17.26 -16.02
C GLN A 378 21.26 16.17 -15.04
N ILE A 379 21.29 16.49 -13.74
CA ILE A 379 21.69 15.54 -12.69
C ILE A 379 20.78 14.31 -12.70
N LEU A 380 19.47 14.50 -12.91
CA LEU A 380 18.50 13.40 -12.99
C LEU A 380 18.65 12.57 -14.28
N THR A 381 18.95 13.19 -15.42
CA THR A 381 19.15 12.45 -16.69
C THR A 381 20.41 11.58 -16.67
N GLU A 382 21.39 11.92 -15.83
CA GLU A 382 22.61 11.14 -15.63
C GLU A 382 22.43 10.03 -14.57
N ALA A 383 21.23 9.88 -13.99
CA ALA A 383 20.90 8.81 -13.05
C ALA A 383 20.27 7.61 -13.81
N PRO A 384 20.71 6.37 -13.56
CA PRO A 384 20.15 5.21 -14.24
C PRO A 384 18.70 4.95 -13.82
N ASP A 385 17.82 4.89 -14.83
CA ASP A 385 16.47 4.34 -14.87
C ASP A 385 15.74 4.14 -13.53
N THR A 386 15.14 5.22 -13.04
CA THR A 386 13.96 5.13 -12.18
C THR A 386 12.93 6.13 -12.69
N GLU A 387 11.65 5.80 -12.62
CA GLU A 387 10.58 6.74 -12.95
C GLU A 387 10.59 7.85 -11.90
N ILE A 388 11.30 8.96 -12.18
CA ILE A 388 11.51 10.04 -11.21
C ILE A 388 10.30 10.99 -11.24
N PRO A 389 9.43 11.00 -10.23
CA PRO A 389 8.18 11.78 -10.27
C PRO A 389 8.40 13.29 -10.28
N GLN A 390 9.60 13.73 -9.87
CA GLN A 390 9.99 15.14 -9.74
C GLN A 390 10.43 15.80 -11.06
N LEU A 391 10.61 15.05 -12.15
CA LEU A 391 10.98 15.65 -13.46
C LEU A 391 9.97 16.73 -13.90
N ASN A 392 8.69 16.47 -13.65
CA ASN A 392 7.60 17.39 -13.96
C ASN A 392 7.74 18.73 -13.22
N LEU A 393 8.25 18.71 -11.98
CA LEU A 393 8.45 19.93 -11.19
C LEU A 393 9.49 20.81 -11.87
N TYR A 394 10.62 20.24 -12.28
CA TYR A 394 11.68 21.03 -12.90
C TYR A 394 11.30 21.53 -14.30
N TYR A 395 10.55 20.75 -15.08
CA TYR A 395 9.98 21.25 -16.33
C TYR A 395 8.99 22.41 -16.10
N LEU A 396 8.19 22.36 -15.04
CA LEU A 396 7.30 23.47 -14.67
C LEU A 396 8.11 24.72 -14.28
N LEU A 397 9.13 24.58 -13.43
CA LEU A 397 9.99 25.70 -13.01
C LEU A 397 10.72 26.32 -14.22
N LEU A 398 11.21 25.50 -15.15
CA LEU A 398 11.79 25.98 -16.40
C LEU A 398 10.79 26.74 -17.26
N ALA A 399 9.60 26.19 -17.46
CA ALA A 399 8.57 26.85 -18.25
C ALA A 399 8.18 28.20 -17.65
N GLN A 400 8.07 28.29 -16.31
CA GLN A 400 7.80 29.55 -15.61
C GLN A 400 8.95 30.56 -15.80
N ALA A 401 10.20 30.14 -15.64
CA ALA A 401 11.36 31.01 -15.87
C ALA A 401 11.39 31.53 -17.32
N GLN A 402 11.16 30.64 -18.29
CA GLN A 402 11.16 30.98 -19.71
C GLN A 402 10.00 31.88 -20.12
N GLN A 403 8.84 31.69 -19.51
CA GLN A 403 7.71 32.61 -19.69
C GLN A 403 8.08 34.03 -19.24
N GLN A 404 8.69 34.18 -18.06
CA GLN A 404 9.12 35.50 -17.55
C GLN A 404 10.26 36.12 -18.39
N LEU A 405 11.05 35.30 -19.07
CA LEU A 405 12.07 35.72 -20.03
C LEU A 405 11.51 36.02 -21.44
N ASN A 406 10.19 35.99 -21.63
CA ASN A 406 9.50 36.14 -22.92
C ASN A 406 9.87 35.09 -23.98
N GLN A 407 10.33 33.91 -23.55
CA GLN A 407 10.63 32.77 -24.42
C GLN A 407 9.45 31.78 -24.44
N LEU A 408 8.30 32.24 -24.92
CA LEU A 408 7.05 31.47 -24.91
C LEU A 408 7.13 30.13 -25.66
N PRO A 409 7.79 30.01 -26.83
CA PRO A 409 7.91 28.71 -27.52
C PRO A 409 8.63 27.66 -26.67
N SER A 410 9.75 28.01 -26.05
CA SER A 410 10.52 27.12 -25.16
C SER A 410 9.72 26.72 -23.92
N ALA A 411 8.96 27.66 -23.35
CA ALA A 411 8.09 27.38 -22.21
C ALA A 411 7.01 26.34 -22.55
N ILE A 412 6.37 26.46 -23.72
CA ILE A 412 5.38 25.49 -24.20
C ILE A 412 6.03 24.13 -24.44
N GLU A 413 7.20 24.08 -25.08
CA GLU A 413 7.92 22.83 -25.34
C GLU A 413 8.20 22.05 -24.05
N TYR A 414 8.72 22.71 -23.01
CA TYR A 414 8.96 22.07 -21.71
C TYR A 414 7.68 21.55 -21.06
N LEU A 415 6.57 22.27 -21.17
CA LEU A 415 5.29 21.82 -20.63
C LEU A 415 4.71 20.65 -21.42
N GLU A 416 4.84 20.63 -22.74
CA GLU A 416 4.46 19.49 -23.58
C GLU A 416 5.28 18.25 -23.22
N ILE A 417 6.58 18.39 -23.01
CA ILE A 417 7.44 17.30 -22.51
C ILE A 417 6.95 16.80 -21.16
N ALA A 418 6.64 17.71 -20.21
CA ALA A 418 6.14 17.34 -18.90
C ALA A 418 4.78 16.61 -18.97
N VAL A 419 3.89 17.02 -19.87
CA VAL A 419 2.59 16.37 -20.08
C VAL A 419 2.75 14.97 -20.69
N ASN A 420 3.71 14.79 -21.59
CA ASN A 420 3.95 13.53 -22.30
C ASN A 420 4.70 12.50 -21.46
N LYS A 421 5.70 12.94 -20.67
CA LYS A 421 6.49 12.06 -19.79
C LYS A 421 5.87 11.89 -18.41
N GLY A 422 5.10 12.88 -17.96
CA GLY A 422 4.58 12.92 -16.61
C GLY A 422 3.41 11.97 -16.39
N LYS A 423 3.45 11.23 -15.29
CA LYS A 423 2.32 10.44 -14.80
C LYS A 423 1.56 11.24 -13.74
N PRO A 424 0.24 11.47 -13.88
CA PRO A 424 -0.52 12.24 -12.91
C PRO A 424 -0.62 11.53 -11.55
N GLN A 425 -0.51 10.20 -11.50
CA GLN A 425 -0.67 9.37 -10.29
C GLN A 425 0.23 9.76 -9.12
N TYR A 426 1.44 10.26 -9.39
CA TYR A 426 2.39 10.64 -8.35
C TYR A 426 2.12 12.01 -7.74
N ASN A 427 1.73 12.99 -8.56
CA ASN A 427 1.38 14.32 -8.08
C ASN A 427 0.35 14.98 -9.02
N PRO A 428 -0.95 14.69 -8.82
CA PRO A 428 -2.01 15.20 -9.67
C PRO A 428 -2.10 16.73 -9.66
N GLN A 429 -1.82 17.38 -8.53
CA GLN A 429 -1.88 18.84 -8.42
C GLN A 429 -0.78 19.52 -9.23
N LEU A 430 0.44 19.02 -9.15
CA LEU A 430 1.53 19.51 -9.99
C LEU A 430 1.20 19.32 -11.47
N TYR A 431 0.63 18.16 -11.83
CA TYR A 431 0.20 17.89 -13.20
C TYR A 431 -0.92 18.85 -13.66
N ILE A 432 -1.88 19.17 -12.79
CA ILE A 432 -2.92 20.17 -13.05
C ILE A 432 -2.29 21.55 -13.27
N ARG A 433 -1.35 21.98 -12.44
CA ARG A 433 -0.66 23.27 -12.58
C ARG A 433 0.11 23.38 -13.90
N ILE A 434 0.72 22.28 -14.36
CA ILE A 434 1.35 22.18 -15.68
C ILE A 434 0.31 22.38 -16.80
N LEU A 435 -0.83 21.70 -16.72
CA LEU A 435 -1.92 21.84 -17.71
C LEU A 435 -2.50 23.27 -17.71
N GLU A 436 -2.66 23.89 -16.54
CA GLU A 436 -3.13 25.27 -16.42
C GLU A 436 -2.19 26.25 -17.10
N LEU A 437 -0.89 26.10 -16.85
CA LEU A 437 0.11 26.95 -17.46
C LEU A 437 0.13 26.75 -18.98
N LEU A 438 0.17 25.49 -19.45
CA LEU A 438 0.16 25.15 -20.87
C LEU A 438 -1.07 25.71 -21.57
N ARG A 439 -2.25 25.57 -20.95
CA ARG A 439 -3.51 26.13 -21.44
C ARG A 439 -3.43 27.64 -21.58
N SER A 440 -2.89 28.33 -20.58
CA SER A 440 -2.80 29.80 -20.61
C SER A 440 -1.86 30.28 -21.71
N LEU A 441 -0.73 29.60 -21.93
CA LEU A 441 0.21 29.91 -23.01
C LEU A 441 -0.38 29.66 -24.41
N TYR A 442 -1.06 28.53 -24.63
CA TYR A 442 -1.77 28.31 -25.90
C TYR A 442 -2.84 29.36 -26.16
N TYR A 443 -3.59 29.75 -25.12
CA TYR A 443 -4.61 30.79 -25.27
C TYR A 443 -3.99 32.14 -25.66
N GLN A 444 -2.86 32.51 -25.06
CA GLN A 444 -2.11 33.72 -25.40
C GLN A 444 -1.59 33.70 -26.85
N GLN A 445 -1.23 32.53 -27.39
CA GLN A 445 -0.81 32.37 -28.78
C GLN A 445 -1.97 32.30 -29.79
N GLY A 446 -3.23 32.36 -29.34
CA GLY A 446 -4.40 32.20 -30.22
C GLY A 446 -4.71 30.75 -30.61
N GLU A 447 -4.02 29.79 -30.00
CA GLU A 447 -4.18 28.35 -30.24
C GLU A 447 -5.35 27.77 -29.44
N TYR A 448 -6.55 28.32 -29.66
CA TYR A 448 -7.74 28.05 -28.83
C TYR A 448 -8.16 26.57 -28.82
N LEU A 449 -7.98 25.86 -29.93
CA LEU A 449 -8.31 24.43 -30.00
C LEU A 449 -7.39 23.60 -29.09
N LYS A 450 -6.08 23.90 -29.08
CA LYS A 450 -5.13 23.24 -28.18
C LYS A 450 -5.44 23.58 -26.71
N ALA A 451 -5.67 24.86 -26.41
CA ALA A 451 -6.07 25.30 -25.07
C ALA A 451 -7.37 24.60 -24.60
N PHE A 452 -8.36 24.43 -25.47
CA PHE A 452 -9.60 23.73 -25.16
C PHE A 452 -9.37 22.24 -24.85
N LYS A 453 -8.54 21.54 -25.63
CA LYS A 453 -8.17 20.14 -25.36
C LYS A 453 -7.45 19.99 -24.01
N VAL A 454 -6.51 20.89 -23.70
CA VAL A 454 -5.81 20.90 -22.41
C VAL A 454 -6.79 21.14 -21.26
N LYS A 455 -7.75 22.07 -21.42
CA LYS A 455 -8.81 22.32 -20.43
C LYS A 455 -9.69 21.10 -20.18
N GLN A 456 -10.02 20.33 -21.23
CA GLN A 456 -10.77 19.09 -21.07
C GLN A 456 -9.97 18.04 -20.30
N LYS A 457 -8.66 17.89 -20.61
CA LYS A 457 -7.77 16.97 -19.89
C LYS A 457 -7.64 17.36 -18.41
N GLN A 458 -7.46 18.67 -18.12
CA GLN A 458 -7.40 19.20 -16.76
C GLN A 458 -8.66 18.82 -15.96
N ARG A 459 -9.85 19.17 -16.47
CA ARG A 459 -11.11 18.87 -15.78
C ARG A 459 -11.35 17.39 -15.56
N SER A 460 -11.03 16.57 -16.56
CA SER A 460 -11.14 15.12 -16.43
C SER A 460 -10.24 14.60 -15.32
N LEU A 461 -9.04 15.17 -15.15
CA LEU A 461 -8.13 14.79 -14.07
C LEU A 461 -8.65 15.24 -12.70
N GLU A 462 -9.09 16.49 -12.58
CA GLU A 462 -9.66 17.05 -11.35
C GLU A 462 -10.84 16.23 -10.84
N GLN A 463 -11.67 15.72 -11.75
CA GLN A 463 -12.80 14.83 -11.45
C GLN A 463 -12.33 13.46 -10.97
N GLN A 464 -11.40 12.82 -11.69
CA GLN A 464 -10.89 11.49 -11.34
C GLN A 464 -10.26 11.45 -9.93
N TYR A 465 -9.62 12.53 -9.49
CA TYR A 465 -9.03 12.62 -8.14
C TYR A 465 -9.94 13.33 -7.11
N GLY A 466 -11.18 13.67 -7.47
CA GLY A 466 -12.16 14.28 -6.56
C GLY A 466 -11.85 15.72 -6.13
N PHE A 467 -11.00 16.46 -6.86
CA PHE A 467 -10.74 17.88 -6.58
C PHE A 467 -11.86 18.80 -7.06
N LEU A 468 -12.62 18.36 -8.06
CA LEU A 468 -13.72 19.11 -8.63
C LEU A 468 -14.87 18.16 -8.92
N ALA A 469 -16.05 18.47 -8.40
CA ALA A 469 -17.27 17.72 -8.73
C ALA A 469 -17.51 17.73 -10.25
N PHE A 470 -18.00 16.62 -10.80
CA PHE A 470 -18.33 16.57 -12.22
C PHE A 470 -19.36 17.62 -12.62
N ILE A 471 -19.03 18.42 -13.65
CA ILE A 471 -19.93 19.43 -14.23
C ILE A 471 -19.82 19.38 -15.76
N GLY A 472 -20.94 19.13 -16.44
CA GLY A 472 -21.09 19.29 -17.89
C GLY A 472 -21.44 18.01 -18.64
N ALA A 473 -21.24 18.03 -19.96
CA ALA A 473 -21.59 16.93 -20.87
C ALA A 473 -20.43 15.96 -21.16
N GLY A 474 -19.38 15.98 -20.33
CA GLY A 474 -18.26 15.05 -20.42
C GLY A 474 -18.67 13.62 -20.08
N ARG A 475 -17.77 12.65 -20.32
CA ARG A 475 -17.94 11.29 -19.83
C ARG A 475 -17.20 11.15 -18.51
N LEU A 476 -17.86 10.55 -17.52
CA LEU A 476 -17.21 10.22 -16.25
C LEU A 476 -16.16 9.14 -16.51
N LYS A 477 -15.05 9.24 -15.79
CA LYS A 477 -14.00 8.22 -15.73
C LYS A 477 -13.95 7.61 -14.33
N PRO A 478 -13.38 6.42 -14.14
CA PRO A 478 -13.18 5.84 -12.83
C PRO A 478 -12.46 6.78 -11.87
N GLN A 479 -12.77 6.69 -10.59
CA GLN A 479 -12.05 7.44 -9.57
C GLN A 479 -10.65 6.85 -9.40
N GLN A 480 -9.66 7.72 -9.35
CA GLN A 480 -8.26 7.36 -9.13
C GLN A 480 -7.84 7.76 -7.71
N GLN A 481 -7.07 6.89 -7.06
CA GLN A 481 -6.42 7.21 -5.80
C GLN A 481 -5.02 7.78 -6.03
N LEU A 482 -4.61 8.63 -5.11
CA LEU A 482 -3.25 9.15 -5.05
C LEU A 482 -2.26 8.04 -4.69
N VAL A 483 -1.16 7.92 -5.44
CA VAL A 483 -0.03 7.07 -5.03
C VAL A 483 0.84 7.87 -4.06
N GLY A 484 0.43 7.91 -2.79
CA GLY A 484 1.08 8.70 -1.73
C GLY A 484 0.46 10.09 -1.52
N SER A 485 0.78 10.75 -0.39
CA SER A 485 0.28 12.11 -0.10
C SER A 485 1.18 13.18 -0.75
N LYS A 486 0.60 14.35 -1.02
CA LYS A 486 1.18 15.49 -1.76
C LYS A 486 2.46 16.09 -1.15
N GLY A 487 2.77 15.78 0.11
CA GLY A 487 4.02 16.13 0.78
C GLY A 487 4.54 15.02 1.69
N ALA A 488 4.00 13.80 1.58
CA ALA A 488 4.47 12.67 2.35
C ALA A 488 5.20 11.72 1.42
N LEU A 489 6.52 11.64 1.60
CA LEU A 489 7.38 10.50 1.28
C LEU A 489 6.73 9.42 0.41
N HIS A 490 7.22 9.24 -0.83
CA HIS A 490 6.69 8.24 -1.78
C HIS A 490 6.31 6.93 -1.07
N PHE A 491 5.01 6.69 -0.98
CA PHE A 491 4.48 5.39 -0.58
C PHE A 491 4.77 4.43 -1.72
N GLN A 492 5.46 3.33 -1.46
CA GLN A 492 5.31 2.15 -2.30
C GLN A 492 3.93 1.57 -2.02
N ALA A 493 2.89 2.18 -2.58
CA ALA A 493 1.74 1.38 -2.95
C ALA A 493 2.24 0.44 -4.05
N SER A 494 1.93 -0.85 -3.92
CA SER A 494 1.97 -1.77 -5.04
C SER A 494 1.31 -1.08 -6.23
N ALA A 495 1.92 -1.13 -7.41
CA ALA A 495 1.48 -0.48 -8.63
C ALA A 495 0.14 -1.02 -9.19
N ASN A 496 -0.76 -1.48 -8.32
CA ASN A 496 -2.14 -1.78 -8.68
C ASN A 496 -2.91 -0.46 -8.56
N ASN A 497 -2.93 0.28 -9.65
CA ASN A 497 -3.87 1.38 -9.88
C ASN A 497 -5.29 0.82 -9.73
N GLN A 498 -5.84 0.83 -8.51
CA GLN A 498 -7.22 0.43 -8.28
C GLN A 498 -8.12 1.57 -8.75
N GLU A 499 -8.67 1.40 -9.94
CA GLU A 499 -9.76 2.21 -10.48
C GLU A 499 -11.02 1.90 -9.67
N HIS A 500 -11.54 2.87 -8.94
CA HIS A 500 -12.78 2.71 -8.17
C HIS A 500 -13.98 3.28 -8.92
N ILE A 501 -15.17 2.84 -8.52
CA ILE A 501 -16.44 3.42 -8.97
C ILE A 501 -16.43 4.92 -8.62
N ALA A 502 -16.73 5.77 -9.61
CA ALA A 502 -16.78 7.21 -9.38
C ALA A 502 -17.91 7.59 -8.41
N LEU A 503 -17.63 8.52 -7.49
CA LEU A 503 -18.59 9.00 -6.49
C LEU A 503 -19.87 9.56 -7.14
N GLU A 504 -19.77 10.10 -8.35
CA GLU A 504 -20.91 10.60 -9.11
C GLU A 504 -21.91 9.51 -9.52
N ILE A 505 -21.48 8.24 -9.65
CA ILE A 505 -22.39 7.11 -9.87
C ILE A 505 -23.26 6.88 -8.65
N GLU A 506 -22.70 7.02 -7.44
CA GLU A 506 -23.46 6.99 -6.19
C GLU A 506 -24.38 8.21 -6.04
N ALA A 507 -23.83 9.41 -6.22
CA ALA A 507 -24.58 10.66 -6.05
C ALA A 507 -25.75 10.81 -7.05
N SER A 508 -25.65 10.20 -8.23
CA SER A 508 -26.72 10.21 -9.24
C SER A 508 -27.80 9.13 -9.04
N GLY A 509 -27.68 8.27 -8.03
CA GLY A 509 -28.61 7.17 -7.77
C GLY A 509 -28.45 5.97 -8.71
N ARG A 510 -27.44 5.96 -9.59
CA ARG A 510 -27.20 4.88 -10.57
C ARG A 510 -26.60 3.60 -9.98
N GLN A 511 -26.47 3.54 -8.66
CA GLN A 511 -26.00 2.35 -7.94
C GLN A 511 -26.94 1.15 -8.14
N GLU A 512 -28.25 1.38 -8.22
CA GLU A 512 -29.21 0.31 -8.49
C GLU A 512 -29.08 -0.22 -9.92
N ASP A 513 -28.91 0.67 -10.91
CA ASP A 513 -28.62 0.29 -12.30
C ASP A 513 -27.36 -0.59 -12.37
N LEU A 514 -26.30 -0.18 -11.66
CA LEU A 514 -25.03 -0.90 -11.61
C LEU A 514 -25.18 -2.31 -11.00
N LYS A 515 -25.88 -2.42 -9.86
CA LYS A 515 -26.18 -3.71 -9.22
C LYS A 515 -26.97 -4.62 -10.15
N GLY A 516 -28.00 -4.10 -10.80
CA GLY A 516 -28.81 -4.85 -11.76
C GLY A 516 -28.00 -5.33 -12.97
N LEU A 517 -27.07 -4.52 -13.49
CA LEU A 517 -26.17 -4.93 -14.57
C LEU A 517 -25.23 -6.05 -14.15
N ILE A 518 -24.64 -5.93 -12.96
CA ILE A 518 -23.75 -6.96 -12.40
C ILE A 518 -24.51 -8.27 -12.17
N GLU A 519 -25.70 -8.21 -11.58
CA GLU A 519 -26.58 -9.38 -11.40
C GLU A 519 -26.96 -10.05 -12.71
N ARG A 520 -27.08 -9.29 -13.81
CA ARG A 520 -27.32 -9.88 -15.13
C ARG A 520 -26.05 -10.56 -15.67
N ILE A 521 -24.88 -9.95 -15.49
CA ILE A 521 -23.60 -10.51 -15.95
C ILE A 521 -23.26 -11.80 -15.20
N THR A 522 -23.66 -11.93 -13.93
CA THR A 522 -23.42 -13.15 -13.13
C THR A 522 -24.32 -14.33 -13.52
N ARG A 523 -25.43 -14.08 -14.22
CA ARG A 523 -26.38 -15.13 -14.60
C ARG A 523 -26.02 -15.76 -15.94
N ASP A 524 -25.96 -17.08 -15.97
CA ASP A 524 -25.63 -17.85 -17.18
C ASP A 524 -26.66 -17.71 -18.32
N ASP A 525 -27.91 -17.38 -18.00
CA ASP A 525 -28.98 -17.18 -18.99
C ASP A 525 -28.91 -15.83 -19.71
N CYS A 526 -28.11 -14.89 -19.20
CA CYS A 526 -27.99 -13.53 -19.71
C CYS A 526 -26.68 -13.32 -20.50
N LYS A 527 -26.54 -13.97 -21.67
CA LYS A 527 -25.33 -13.87 -22.52
C LYS A 527 -25.15 -12.52 -23.23
N LEU A 528 -26.23 -11.74 -23.39
CA LEU A 528 -26.22 -10.42 -24.02
C LEU A 528 -27.06 -9.44 -23.19
N THR A 529 -26.48 -8.28 -22.88
CA THR A 529 -27.18 -7.17 -22.21
C THR A 529 -27.06 -5.91 -23.05
N VAL A 530 -28.20 -5.30 -23.37
CA VAL A 530 -28.28 -4.06 -24.15
C VAL A 530 -28.65 -2.91 -23.22
N ILE A 531 -27.81 -1.88 -23.17
CA ILE A 531 -28.08 -0.63 -22.45
C ILE A 531 -28.51 0.41 -23.48
N TYR A 532 -29.75 0.87 -23.41
CA TYR A 532 -30.33 1.83 -24.36
C TYR A 532 -30.93 3.03 -23.65
N GLY A 533 -31.12 4.12 -24.38
CA GLY A 533 -31.73 5.36 -23.88
C GLY A 533 -31.28 6.58 -24.69
N PRO A 534 -31.85 7.77 -24.44
CA PRO A 534 -31.49 8.99 -25.18
C PRO A 534 -30.00 9.35 -25.09
N SER A 535 -29.52 10.19 -26.01
CA SER A 535 -28.18 10.77 -25.92
C SER A 535 -28.06 11.67 -24.69
N GLY A 536 -26.88 11.70 -24.06
CA GLY A 536 -26.60 12.56 -22.90
C GLY A 536 -27.10 12.05 -21.54
N VAL A 537 -27.84 10.95 -21.47
CA VAL A 537 -28.35 10.41 -20.18
C VAL A 537 -27.27 9.78 -19.30
N GLY A 538 -26.04 9.62 -19.79
CA GLY A 538 -24.91 9.08 -19.02
C GLY A 538 -24.65 7.58 -19.17
N LYS A 539 -25.10 6.95 -20.27
CA LYS A 539 -24.86 5.52 -20.56
C LYS A 539 -23.37 5.18 -20.55
N SER A 540 -22.57 5.91 -21.33
CA SER A 540 -21.12 5.70 -21.39
C SER A 540 -20.43 6.00 -20.05
N SER A 541 -20.94 6.96 -19.28
CA SER A 541 -20.46 7.26 -17.93
C SER A 541 -20.74 6.11 -16.96
N LEU A 542 -21.92 5.50 -17.01
CA LEU A 542 -22.27 4.32 -16.22
C LEU A 542 -21.36 3.14 -16.55
N LEU A 543 -21.05 2.93 -17.83
CA LEU A 543 -20.13 1.88 -18.27
C LEU A 543 -18.70 2.15 -17.80
N GLN A 544 -18.15 3.32 -18.11
CA GLN A 544 -16.74 3.66 -17.88
C GLN A 544 -16.42 3.89 -16.41
N ALA A 545 -17.24 4.66 -15.70
CA ALA A 545 -16.96 5.08 -14.33
C ALA A 545 -17.66 4.23 -13.26
N GLY A 546 -18.55 3.32 -13.68
CA GLY A 546 -19.28 2.43 -12.79
C GLY A 546 -18.99 0.96 -13.06
N LEU A 547 -19.45 0.45 -14.22
CA LEU A 547 -19.44 -0.99 -14.51
C LEU A 547 -18.04 -1.56 -14.64
N VAL A 548 -17.15 -0.94 -15.42
CA VAL A 548 -15.78 -1.42 -15.62
C VAL A 548 -15.03 -1.55 -14.28
N PRO A 549 -14.90 -0.51 -13.44
CA PRO A 549 -14.21 -0.63 -12.16
C PRO A 549 -14.89 -1.63 -11.22
N ALA A 550 -16.23 -1.68 -11.17
CA ALA A 550 -16.95 -2.64 -10.36
C ALA A 550 -16.67 -4.10 -10.76
N LEU A 551 -16.52 -4.38 -12.06
CA LEU A 551 -16.18 -5.71 -12.54
C LEU A 551 -14.72 -6.08 -12.24
N LYS A 552 -13.77 -5.14 -12.37
CA LYS A 552 -12.35 -5.37 -12.03
C LYS A 552 -12.16 -5.81 -10.57
N GLU A 553 -12.97 -5.30 -9.66
CA GLU A 553 -12.93 -5.67 -8.23
C GLU A 553 -13.70 -6.97 -7.90
N GLN A 554 -14.50 -7.49 -8.83
CA GLN A 554 -15.36 -8.64 -8.58
C GLN A 554 -14.76 -9.97 -8.98
N THR A 555 -15.18 -11.00 -8.24
CA THR A 555 -15.03 -12.39 -8.63
C THR A 555 -16.41 -13.01 -8.77
N ILE A 556 -16.69 -13.59 -9.95
CA ILE A 556 -17.97 -14.22 -10.24
C ILE A 556 -17.78 -15.73 -10.17
N ALA A 557 -18.44 -16.37 -9.21
CA ALA A 557 -18.27 -17.76 -8.76
C ALA A 557 -16.83 -18.06 -8.29
N THR A 558 -15.89 -18.17 -9.21
CA THR A 558 -14.45 -18.42 -8.97
C THR A 558 -13.55 -17.77 -10.03
N ARG A 559 -14.14 -16.99 -10.95
CA ARG A 559 -13.43 -16.35 -12.06
C ARG A 559 -13.23 -14.87 -11.79
N ARG A 560 -12.01 -14.37 -12.00
CA ARG A 560 -11.78 -12.92 -12.05
C ARG A 560 -12.39 -12.37 -13.33
N VAL A 561 -13.06 -11.23 -13.24
CA VAL A 561 -13.67 -10.63 -14.42
C VAL A 561 -12.62 -9.80 -15.16
N LEU A 562 -12.55 -9.99 -16.48
CA LEU A 562 -11.76 -9.18 -17.40
C LEU A 562 -12.72 -8.33 -18.26
N PRO A 563 -13.06 -7.10 -17.84
CA PRO A 563 -13.90 -6.21 -18.62
C PRO A 563 -13.11 -5.57 -19.76
N LEU A 564 -13.54 -5.80 -21.01
CA LEU A 564 -12.92 -5.23 -22.21
C LEU A 564 -13.86 -4.19 -22.82
N LEU A 565 -13.55 -2.92 -22.60
CA LEU A 565 -14.35 -1.80 -23.11
C LEU A 565 -13.83 -1.32 -24.47
N LEU A 566 -14.67 -1.43 -25.49
CA LEU A 566 -14.45 -0.91 -26.83
C LEU A 566 -15.38 0.27 -27.12
N ARG A 567 -14.81 1.35 -27.64
CA ARG A 567 -15.55 2.56 -28.01
C ARG A 567 -15.50 2.88 -29.50
N VAL A 568 -14.35 2.64 -30.10
CA VAL A 568 -14.12 2.74 -31.53
C VAL A 568 -13.77 1.33 -31.96
N TYR A 569 -14.48 0.83 -32.96
CA TYR A 569 -14.32 -0.54 -33.46
C TYR A 569 -14.30 -0.55 -34.99
N ASN A 570 -13.68 0.48 -35.58
CA ASN A 570 -13.45 0.59 -37.03
C ASN A 570 -12.62 -0.59 -37.55
N ASN A 571 -11.66 -1.05 -36.74
CA ASN A 571 -10.94 -2.29 -36.96
C ASN A 571 -11.02 -3.14 -35.68
N TRP A 572 -12.21 -3.72 -35.46
CA TRP A 572 -12.55 -4.40 -34.22
C TRP A 572 -11.54 -5.47 -33.78
N VAL A 573 -10.86 -6.16 -34.70
CA VAL A 573 -9.83 -7.15 -34.36
C VAL A 573 -8.61 -6.48 -33.73
N ALA A 574 -8.08 -5.43 -34.36
CA ALA A 574 -6.92 -4.71 -33.85
C ALA A 574 -7.26 -3.92 -32.58
N ASP A 575 -8.42 -3.25 -32.57
CA ASP A 575 -8.88 -2.46 -31.43
C ASP A 575 -9.14 -3.34 -30.20
N LEU A 576 -9.80 -4.50 -30.38
CA LEU A 576 -10.01 -5.48 -29.31
C LEU A 576 -8.69 -6.09 -28.87
N GLY A 577 -7.81 -6.48 -29.79
CA GLY A 577 -6.50 -7.05 -29.46
C GLY A 577 -5.64 -6.11 -28.61
N GLN A 578 -5.65 -4.80 -28.90
CA GLN A 578 -4.92 -3.80 -28.12
C GLN A 578 -5.50 -3.64 -26.70
N VAL A 579 -6.83 -3.50 -26.57
CA VAL A 579 -7.50 -3.39 -25.26
C VAL A 579 -7.28 -4.66 -24.44
N PHE A 580 -7.40 -5.82 -25.08
CA PHE A 580 -7.17 -7.13 -24.48
C PHE A 580 -5.77 -7.25 -23.92
N ASN A 581 -4.73 -6.93 -24.70
CA ASN A 581 -3.34 -6.97 -24.24
C ASN A 581 -3.09 -6.02 -23.06
N THR A 582 -3.67 -4.83 -23.11
CA THR A 582 -3.49 -3.83 -22.05
C THR A 582 -4.09 -4.33 -20.73
N GLU A 583 -5.33 -4.80 -20.75
CA GLU A 583 -6.03 -5.27 -19.55
C GLU A 583 -5.54 -6.64 -19.07
N LEU A 584 -5.03 -7.49 -19.98
CA LEU A 584 -4.48 -8.79 -19.61
C LEU A 584 -3.09 -8.68 -18.98
N ALA A 585 -2.27 -7.70 -19.39
CA ALA A 585 -0.98 -7.40 -18.76
C ALA A 585 -1.13 -6.99 -17.29
N ASP A 586 -2.24 -6.32 -16.93
CA ASP A 586 -2.55 -5.97 -15.54
C ASP A 586 -2.91 -7.19 -14.68
N ILE A 587 -3.34 -8.31 -15.29
CA ILE A 587 -3.78 -9.53 -14.59
C ILE A 587 -2.72 -10.64 -14.65
N ARG A 588 -1.96 -10.72 -15.76
CA ARG A 588 -0.92 -11.71 -16.00
C ARG A 588 0.39 -10.98 -16.30
N ASP A 589 1.42 -11.30 -15.52
CA ASP A 589 2.80 -10.82 -15.70
C ASP A 589 3.48 -11.50 -16.92
N VAL A 590 2.78 -11.53 -18.06
CA VAL A 590 3.12 -12.24 -19.29
C VAL A 590 3.25 -11.21 -20.41
N PRO A 591 4.28 -11.28 -21.28
CA PRO A 591 4.48 -10.32 -22.36
C PRO A 591 3.27 -10.27 -23.30
N ALA A 592 2.94 -9.08 -23.78
CA ALA A 592 1.85 -8.84 -24.73
C ALA A 592 1.98 -9.78 -25.94
N ALA A 593 0.94 -10.56 -26.21
CA ALA A 593 0.86 -11.40 -27.40
C ALA A 593 0.40 -10.53 -28.58
N ASP A 594 0.90 -10.76 -29.80
CA ASP A 594 0.43 -10.05 -31.00
C ASP A 594 -1.00 -10.52 -31.39
N LEU A 595 -2.01 -10.08 -30.64
CA LEU A 595 -3.44 -10.41 -30.82
C LEU A 595 -4.09 -9.62 -31.97
N TYR A 596 -3.41 -9.49 -33.11
CA TYR A 596 -3.92 -8.77 -34.30
C TYR A 596 -4.65 -9.69 -35.29
N ASN A 597 -4.83 -10.97 -34.94
CA ASN A 597 -5.51 -11.96 -35.77
C ASN A 597 -6.73 -12.52 -35.03
N GLN A 598 -7.84 -12.68 -35.74
CA GLN A 598 -9.10 -13.20 -35.23
C GLN A 598 -8.95 -14.60 -34.60
N ASP A 599 -8.21 -15.50 -35.25
CA ASP A 599 -8.02 -16.87 -34.73
C ASP A 599 -7.26 -16.88 -33.41
N LEU A 600 -6.25 -16.00 -33.28
CA LEU A 600 -5.47 -15.85 -32.06
C LEU A 600 -6.32 -15.26 -30.93
N LEU A 601 -7.16 -14.27 -31.24
CA LEU A 601 -8.05 -13.63 -30.26
C LEU A 601 -9.10 -14.60 -29.74
N LEU A 602 -9.71 -15.41 -30.62
CA LEU A 602 -10.63 -16.49 -30.22
C LEU A 602 -9.92 -17.54 -29.36
N SER A 603 -8.71 -17.96 -29.74
CA SER A 603 -7.94 -18.93 -28.96
C SER A 603 -7.60 -18.42 -27.55
N GLU A 604 -7.30 -17.13 -27.40
CA GLU A 604 -6.99 -16.54 -26.09
C GLU A 604 -8.25 -16.32 -25.25
N LEU A 605 -9.40 -15.99 -25.87
CA LEU A 605 -10.70 -15.98 -25.18
C LEU A 605 -11.08 -17.35 -24.61
N ASP A 606 -10.79 -18.42 -25.35
CA ASP A 606 -10.97 -19.79 -24.86
C ASP A 606 -9.95 -20.13 -23.77
N ASN A 607 -8.68 -19.74 -23.94
CA ASN A 607 -7.62 -19.96 -22.95
C ASN A 607 -7.91 -19.27 -21.61
N ASN A 608 -8.56 -18.10 -21.63
CA ASN A 608 -9.01 -17.40 -20.43
C ASN A 608 -9.91 -18.24 -19.53
N GLN A 609 -10.70 -19.17 -20.10
CA GLN A 609 -11.54 -20.07 -19.32
C GLN A 609 -10.70 -21.05 -18.48
N HIS A 610 -9.57 -21.52 -19.02
CA HIS A 610 -8.63 -22.40 -18.31
C HIS A 610 -7.87 -21.67 -17.19
N HIS A 611 -7.70 -20.35 -17.33
CA HIS A 611 -7.04 -19.50 -16.35
C HIS A 611 -7.99 -18.84 -15.34
N HIS A 612 -9.22 -19.34 -15.21
CA HIS A 612 -10.24 -18.78 -14.31
C HIS A 612 -10.52 -17.29 -14.55
N LEU A 613 -10.54 -16.85 -15.81
CA LEU A 613 -10.97 -15.50 -16.20
C LEU A 613 -12.35 -15.54 -16.86
N LEU A 614 -13.20 -14.58 -16.51
CA LEU A 614 -14.48 -14.31 -17.17
C LEU A 614 -14.33 -13.05 -18.01
N THR A 615 -14.21 -13.20 -19.33
CA THR A 615 -14.11 -12.03 -20.22
C THR A 615 -15.49 -11.43 -20.46
N VAL A 616 -15.65 -10.12 -20.20
CA VAL A 616 -16.87 -9.37 -20.45
C VAL A 616 -16.58 -8.33 -21.54
N LEU A 617 -17.12 -8.55 -22.73
CA LEU A 617 -16.99 -7.60 -23.85
C LEU A 617 -18.03 -6.50 -23.72
N ILE A 618 -17.58 -5.24 -23.67
CA ILE A 618 -18.44 -4.06 -23.53
C ILE A 618 -18.23 -3.18 -24.75
N PHE A 619 -19.27 -3.06 -25.59
CA PHE A 619 -19.27 -2.17 -26.75
C PHE A 619 -20.06 -0.90 -26.41
N ASP A 620 -19.37 0.23 -26.32
CA ASP A 620 -19.95 1.57 -26.12
C ASP A 620 -20.14 2.26 -27.48
N GLN A 621 -21.18 3.09 -27.60
CA GLN A 621 -21.55 3.81 -28.83
C GLN A 621 -21.91 2.90 -30.03
N PHE A 622 -22.89 2.01 -29.85
CA PHE A 622 -23.46 1.23 -30.96
C PHE A 622 -24.36 2.06 -31.92
N GLU A 623 -24.46 3.38 -31.72
CA GLU A 623 -25.40 4.29 -32.41
C GLU A 623 -24.74 5.25 -33.42
N GLU A 624 -23.47 5.03 -33.82
CA GLU A 624 -22.81 5.78 -34.91
C GLU A 624 -22.52 4.89 -36.12
#